data_AF-A0A1B7WC49-F1
#
_entry.id   AF-A0A1B7WC49-F1
#
_cell.length_a   1.000
_cell.length_b   1.000
_cell.length_c   1.000
_cell.angle_alpha   90.00
_cell.angle_beta   90.00
_cell.angle_gamma   90.00
#
_symmetry.space_group_name_H-M   'P 1'
#
loop_
_entity.id
_entity.type
_entity.pdbx_description
1 polymer ?
#
loop_
_entity_poly.entity_id
_entity_poly.type
_entity_poly.pdbx_seq_one_letter_code
_entity_poly.pdbx_strand_id
1 'polypeptide(L)'
;MKTILNSQHPLILKLAASILVFLSVFVTGINSESLAAAEKVTFAAYGDMPYFAKLADGRTDEQVLIQDIAPKFRQREDIPFVIHLGDLGRPQDTCYDTWLEKNKTFWKTDIVKPVFFTPGDNDWTDCDREGLTVRKSELERLDAIRKVFFSQPKTLNPEWRYEEQATLPENETWWYKGVRFVTEHIVSTDNGRTEILLDDPIKVNQLVDERDKENAIWLNHAFEMAKDSDTSAVVVATQLDPFAPDGSTNDVFSRCLNNHAYKGFCEQLQTLAANLDKPVLLVHGDTNAYCYDQPFPVGKTPKLWRLNAPGDFKVIDASLISFDPSNSSKPFEVTGLLSGKEPPQICDYSR
;
A
#
# COMPACT_ATOMS: atom_id res chain seq x y z
N MET A 1 -28.10 -18.57 -109.31
CA MET A 1 -28.16 -19.80 -110.13
C MET A 1 -27.74 -20.95 -109.22
N LYS A 2 -28.68 -21.89 -108.97
CA LYS A 2 -28.58 -23.16 -108.23
C LYS A 2 -28.32 -23.13 -106.71
N THR A 3 -28.76 -24.05 -105.86
CA THR A 3 -29.97 -24.91 -105.68
C THR A 3 -29.72 -25.62 -104.32
N ILE A 4 -30.68 -25.56 -103.39
CA ILE A 4 -31.19 -26.55 -102.39
C ILE A 4 -30.26 -27.68 -101.88
N LEU A 5 -30.30 -27.92 -100.54
CA LEU A 5 -30.54 -29.22 -99.82
C LEU A 5 -30.02 -29.08 -98.37
N ASN A 6 -30.86 -28.96 -97.33
CA ASN A 6 -31.72 -29.92 -96.63
C ASN A 6 -30.98 -31.01 -95.81
N SER A 7 -31.28 -31.00 -94.51
CA SER A 7 -31.50 -32.15 -93.61
C SER A 7 -30.39 -32.67 -92.66
N GLN A 8 -30.87 -32.95 -91.44
CA GLN A 8 -30.48 -33.96 -90.44
C GLN A 8 -29.45 -33.63 -89.33
N HIS A 9 -29.98 -33.51 -88.10
CA HIS A 9 -29.34 -33.95 -86.83
C HIS A 9 -29.07 -35.47 -86.89
N PRO A 10 -28.23 -36.12 -86.02
CA PRO A 10 -27.78 -35.71 -84.68
C PRO A 10 -26.29 -36.04 -84.37
N LEU A 11 -25.74 -35.61 -83.23
CA LEU A 11 -25.11 -36.50 -82.23
C LEU A 11 -24.41 -35.72 -81.11
N ILE A 12 -24.82 -36.10 -79.91
CA ILE A 12 -24.22 -35.98 -78.58
C ILE A 12 -22.69 -36.02 -78.58
N LEU A 13 -22.05 -35.03 -77.93
CA LEU A 13 -20.79 -35.23 -77.20
C LEU A 13 -20.87 -34.46 -75.87
N LYS A 14 -21.02 -35.20 -74.77
CA LYS A 14 -20.92 -34.69 -73.40
C LYS A 14 -19.43 -34.47 -73.09
N LEU A 15 -18.99 -33.23 -72.93
CA LEU A 15 -17.75 -32.91 -72.23
C LEU A 15 -18.10 -32.58 -70.78
N ALA A 16 -17.72 -33.46 -69.86
CA ALA A 16 -17.78 -33.19 -68.42
C ALA A 16 -16.63 -32.25 -68.07
N ALA A 17 -16.94 -31.00 -67.74
CA ALA A 17 -16.02 -30.09 -67.07
C ALA A 17 -16.29 -30.16 -65.57
N SER A 18 -15.39 -30.79 -64.83
CA SER A 18 -15.36 -30.76 -63.37
C SER A 18 -15.02 -29.36 -62.90
N ILE A 19 -16.01 -28.64 -62.36
CA ILE A 19 -15.79 -27.39 -61.62
C ILE A 19 -15.46 -27.78 -60.17
N LEU A 20 -14.18 -27.73 -59.80
CA LEU A 20 -13.77 -27.74 -58.39
C LEU A 20 -14.12 -26.35 -57.81
N VAL A 21 -15.21 -26.26 -57.05
CA VAL A 21 -15.48 -25.10 -56.20
C VAL A 21 -14.66 -25.28 -54.92
N PHE A 22 -13.55 -24.54 -54.80
CA PHE A 22 -12.89 -24.35 -53.51
C PHE A 22 -13.77 -23.44 -52.66
N LEU A 23 -14.54 -24.05 -51.75
CA LEU A 23 -15.26 -23.34 -50.71
C LEU A 23 -14.23 -23.00 -49.60
N SER A 24 -13.68 -21.80 -49.63
CA SER A 24 -12.86 -21.25 -48.55
C SER A 24 -13.78 -20.98 -47.36
N VAL A 25 -13.93 -21.94 -46.45
CA VAL A 25 -14.55 -21.70 -45.14
C VAL A 25 -13.57 -20.86 -44.33
N PHE A 26 -13.79 -19.55 -44.30
CA PHE A 26 -13.20 -18.70 -43.26
C PHE A 26 -13.87 -19.09 -41.94
N VAL A 27 -13.25 -20.02 -41.21
CA VAL A 27 -13.51 -20.14 -39.78
C VAL A 27 -12.89 -18.90 -39.15
N THR A 28 -13.71 -17.88 -38.90
CA THR A 28 -13.33 -16.82 -37.96
C THR A 28 -13.19 -17.48 -36.61
N GLY A 29 -11.97 -17.89 -36.27
CA GLY A 29 -11.59 -18.25 -34.92
C GLY A 29 -11.90 -17.05 -34.04
N ILE A 30 -13.01 -17.12 -33.31
CA ILE A 30 -13.26 -16.23 -32.20
C ILE A 30 -12.21 -16.67 -31.17
N ASN A 31 -11.05 -16.02 -31.18
CA ASN A 31 -10.17 -16.01 -30.03
C ASN A 31 -11.01 -15.40 -28.90
N SER A 32 -11.66 -16.25 -28.13
CA SER A 32 -12.04 -15.90 -26.78
C SER A 32 -10.72 -15.75 -26.05
N GLU A 33 -10.16 -14.54 -26.08
CA GLU A 33 -9.26 -14.12 -25.03
C GLU A 33 -10.04 -14.40 -23.74
N SER A 34 -9.69 -15.47 -23.04
CA SER A 34 -10.18 -15.63 -21.70
C SER A 34 -9.64 -14.41 -20.97
N LEU A 35 -10.53 -13.45 -20.67
CA LEU A 35 -10.27 -12.47 -19.63
C LEU A 35 -9.85 -13.30 -18.43
N ALA A 36 -8.54 -13.37 -18.18
CA ALA A 36 -8.01 -14.00 -16.99
C ALA A 36 -8.75 -13.31 -15.84
N ALA A 37 -9.51 -14.09 -15.06
CA ALA A 37 -10.20 -13.54 -13.91
C ALA A 37 -9.16 -12.79 -13.08
N ALA A 38 -9.37 -11.50 -12.85
CA ALA A 38 -8.42 -10.67 -12.15
C ALA A 38 -8.15 -11.31 -10.78
N GLU A 39 -6.87 -11.62 -10.52
CA GLU A 39 -6.48 -12.43 -9.38
C GLU A 39 -6.60 -11.62 -8.09
N LYS A 40 -7.04 -12.26 -6.99
CA LYS A 40 -7.01 -11.63 -5.68
C LYS A 40 -5.57 -11.33 -5.28
N VAL A 41 -5.36 -10.18 -4.66
CA VAL A 41 -4.05 -9.77 -4.14
C VAL A 41 -4.10 -9.76 -2.62
N THR A 42 -3.32 -10.62 -1.97
CA THR A 42 -3.19 -10.64 -0.51
C THR A 42 -1.85 -10.06 -0.10
N PHE A 43 -1.82 -9.26 0.96
CA PHE A 43 -0.60 -8.73 1.58
C PHE A 43 -0.82 -8.54 3.09
N ALA A 44 0.24 -8.22 3.81
CA ALA A 44 0.15 -7.93 5.24
C ALA A 44 0.73 -6.56 5.58
N ALA A 45 0.20 -5.95 6.64
CA ALA A 45 0.69 -4.70 7.19
C ALA A 45 0.74 -4.78 8.73
N TYR A 46 1.81 -4.23 9.32
CA TYR A 46 1.96 -4.07 10.77
C TYR A 46 2.78 -2.82 11.08
N GLY A 47 2.70 -2.30 12.29
CA GLY A 47 3.43 -1.14 12.79
C GLY A 47 3.37 -1.13 14.31
N ASP A 48 3.98 -0.12 14.94
CA ASP A 48 3.79 0.17 16.37
C ASP A 48 4.08 -1.05 17.28
N MET A 49 5.04 -1.88 16.87
CA MET A 49 5.43 -3.10 17.53
C MET A 49 6.81 -3.56 17.04
N PRO A 50 7.74 -3.93 17.95
CA PRO A 50 7.50 -4.20 19.37
C PRO A 50 7.75 -3.02 20.31
N TYR A 51 6.85 -2.83 21.28
CA TYR A 51 7.02 -1.90 22.40
C TYR A 51 7.20 -2.60 23.75
N PHE A 52 7.49 -3.91 23.74
CA PHE A 52 7.60 -4.76 24.93
C PHE A 52 6.33 -4.76 25.81
N ALA A 53 5.16 -4.53 25.20
CA ALA A 53 3.87 -4.63 25.87
C ALA A 53 3.68 -6.05 26.43
N LYS A 54 3.29 -6.19 27.70
CA LYS A 54 3.02 -7.51 28.29
C LYS A 54 1.59 -7.94 28.02
N LEU A 55 1.43 -9.12 27.45
CA LEU A 55 0.14 -9.77 27.25
C LEU A 55 -0.28 -10.55 28.50
N ALA A 56 -1.56 -10.94 28.55
CA ALA A 56 -2.14 -11.70 29.67
C ALA A 56 -1.48 -13.07 29.89
N ASP A 57 -0.87 -13.66 28.85
CA ASP A 57 -0.14 -14.93 28.92
C ASP A 57 1.32 -14.76 29.42
N GLY A 58 1.73 -13.52 29.72
CA GLY A 58 3.06 -13.19 30.23
C GLY A 58 4.11 -12.93 29.16
N ARG A 59 3.79 -13.14 27.87
CA ARG A 59 4.70 -12.81 26.76
C ARG A 59 4.71 -11.32 26.47
N THR A 60 5.78 -10.85 25.82
CA THR A 60 5.80 -9.52 25.20
C THR A 60 5.24 -9.56 23.79
N ASP A 61 4.77 -8.43 23.29
CA ASP A 61 4.46 -8.21 21.88
C ASP A 61 5.63 -8.56 20.94
N GLU A 62 6.89 -8.32 21.34
CA GLU A 62 8.07 -8.80 20.61
C GLU A 62 8.09 -10.32 20.48
N GLN A 63 7.80 -11.03 21.58
CA GLN A 63 7.73 -12.49 21.54
C GLN A 63 6.60 -12.97 20.65
N VAL A 64 5.45 -12.30 20.64
CA VAL A 64 4.35 -12.60 19.70
C VAL A 64 4.77 -12.32 18.25
N LEU A 65 5.43 -11.20 17.98
CA LEU A 65 5.95 -10.84 16.67
C LEU A 65 6.90 -11.92 16.13
N ILE A 66 7.86 -12.36 16.95
CA ILE A 66 8.87 -13.36 16.56
C ILE A 66 8.28 -14.77 16.47
N GLN A 67 7.46 -15.18 17.44
CA GLN A 67 7.03 -16.58 17.61
C GLN A 67 5.74 -16.91 16.85
N ASP A 68 4.86 -15.93 16.63
CA ASP A 68 3.53 -16.17 16.07
C ASP A 68 3.34 -15.46 14.71
N ILE A 69 3.66 -14.15 14.62
CA ILE A 69 3.39 -13.34 13.42
C ILE A 69 4.41 -13.61 12.30
N ALA A 70 5.71 -13.52 12.60
CA ALA A 70 6.76 -13.73 11.60
C ALA A 70 6.68 -15.11 10.91
N PRO A 71 6.42 -16.22 11.62
CA PRO A 71 6.20 -17.51 10.97
C PRO A 71 5.00 -17.51 10.01
N LYS A 72 3.91 -16.82 10.33
CA LYS A 72 2.75 -16.70 9.43
C LYS A 72 3.08 -15.92 8.18
N PHE A 73 3.79 -14.79 8.31
CA PHE A 73 4.29 -14.06 7.14
C PHE A 73 5.15 -14.97 6.28
N ARG A 74 6.15 -15.66 6.84
CA ARG A 74 7.06 -16.52 6.09
C ARG A 74 6.38 -17.72 5.42
N GLN A 75 5.46 -18.40 6.11
CA GLN A 75 4.84 -19.65 5.64
C GLN A 75 3.74 -19.47 4.60
N ARG A 76 3.10 -18.30 4.56
CA ARG A 76 1.98 -18.03 3.63
C ARG A 76 2.46 -17.57 2.27
N GLU A 77 2.46 -18.45 1.27
CA GLU A 77 2.90 -18.11 -0.09
C GLU A 77 2.05 -17.00 -0.75
N ASP A 78 0.81 -16.84 -0.31
CA ASP A 78 -0.10 -15.80 -0.80
C ASP A 78 0.19 -14.40 -0.24
N ILE A 79 1.16 -14.26 0.68
CA ILE A 79 1.67 -12.95 1.14
C ILE A 79 3.01 -12.70 0.43
N PRO A 80 3.10 -11.92 -0.65
CA PRO A 80 4.34 -11.74 -1.42
C PRO A 80 5.32 -10.75 -0.77
N PHE A 81 4.80 -9.83 0.05
CA PHE A 81 5.55 -8.81 0.79
C PHE A 81 4.79 -8.41 2.05
N VAL A 82 5.44 -7.63 2.91
CA VAL A 82 4.85 -7.04 4.11
C VAL A 82 5.09 -5.53 4.10
N ILE A 83 4.14 -4.74 4.60
CA ILE A 83 4.30 -3.29 4.83
C ILE A 83 4.52 -3.06 6.33
N HIS A 84 5.56 -2.32 6.69
CA HIS A 84 5.78 -1.82 8.05
C HIS A 84 5.42 -0.34 8.13
N LEU A 85 4.47 0.02 8.98
CA LEU A 85 3.84 1.33 9.07
C LEU A 85 4.55 2.26 10.09
N GLY A 86 5.87 2.13 10.23
CA GLY A 86 6.62 2.94 11.20
C GLY A 86 6.63 2.36 12.61
N ASP A 87 7.40 3.01 13.46
CA ASP A 87 7.58 2.71 14.88
C ASP A 87 8.07 1.30 15.12
N LEU A 88 9.34 1.09 14.77
CA LEU A 88 10.09 -0.16 14.97
C LEU A 88 10.26 -0.53 16.45
N GLY A 89 9.76 0.31 17.37
CA GLY A 89 9.85 0.18 18.80
C GLY A 89 9.77 1.56 19.48
N ARG A 90 9.95 1.58 20.80
CA ARG A 90 9.89 2.84 21.55
C ARG A 90 11.16 3.67 21.32
N PRO A 91 11.14 4.99 21.56
CA PRO A 91 12.29 5.85 21.32
C PRO A 91 13.49 5.48 22.22
N GLN A 92 13.25 4.84 23.38
CA GLN A 92 14.33 4.32 24.22
C GLN A 92 15.18 3.22 23.53
N ASP A 93 14.61 2.55 22.52
CA ASP A 93 15.22 1.43 21.81
C ASP A 93 15.60 1.81 20.37
N THR A 94 14.66 2.38 19.60
CA THR A 94 14.77 2.68 18.16
C THR A 94 15.81 3.73 17.80
N CYS A 95 16.08 4.64 18.73
CA CYS A 95 17.02 5.74 18.50
C CYS A 95 18.48 5.28 18.44
N TYR A 96 18.78 3.98 18.42
CA TYR A 96 20.11 3.41 18.27
C TYR A 96 20.26 2.61 16.97
N ASP A 97 21.39 2.78 16.29
CA ASP A 97 21.73 2.03 15.06
C ASP A 97 21.62 0.51 15.26
N THR A 98 22.01 0.01 16.43
CA THR A 98 21.90 -1.41 16.77
C THR A 98 20.46 -1.93 16.72
N TRP A 99 19.47 -1.09 17.01
CA TRP A 99 18.06 -1.46 16.91
C TRP A 99 17.58 -1.48 15.46
N LEU A 100 18.00 -0.49 14.65
CA LEU A 100 17.71 -0.49 13.22
C LEU A 100 18.29 -1.74 12.53
N GLU A 101 19.55 -2.08 12.83
CA GLU A 101 20.21 -3.26 12.27
C GLU A 101 19.60 -4.58 12.78
N LYS A 102 19.13 -4.62 14.03
CA LYS A 102 18.36 -5.75 14.57
C LYS A 102 17.08 -5.95 13.76
N ASN A 103 16.31 -4.90 13.49
CA ASN A 103 15.08 -4.98 12.70
C ASN A 103 15.35 -5.38 11.25
N LYS A 104 16.38 -4.80 10.61
CA LYS A 104 16.81 -5.21 9.27
C LYS A 104 17.20 -6.68 9.22
N THR A 105 17.88 -7.18 10.25
CA THR A 105 18.24 -8.60 10.37
C THR A 105 16.99 -9.45 10.53
N PHE A 106 16.09 -9.09 11.45
CA PHE A 106 14.82 -9.78 11.68
C PHE A 106 13.97 -9.88 10.39
N TRP A 107 13.87 -8.82 9.60
CA TRP A 107 13.18 -8.88 8.30
C TRP A 107 13.84 -9.87 7.35
N LYS A 108 15.16 -9.90 7.31
CA LYS A 108 15.92 -10.82 6.47
C LYS A 108 15.82 -12.29 6.93
N THR A 109 15.82 -12.55 8.24
CA THR A 109 15.94 -13.91 8.80
C THR A 109 14.62 -14.54 9.19
N ASP A 110 13.67 -13.75 9.67
CA ASP A 110 12.43 -14.25 10.26
C ASP A 110 11.23 -13.97 9.36
N ILE A 111 11.13 -12.78 8.76
CA ILE A 111 10.07 -12.49 7.78
C ILE A 111 10.37 -13.15 6.43
N VAL A 112 11.64 -13.04 5.96
CA VAL A 112 12.14 -13.67 4.73
C VAL A 112 11.33 -13.30 3.49
N LYS A 113 10.86 -12.04 3.45
CA LYS A 113 10.11 -11.43 2.33
C LYS A 113 10.49 -9.96 2.20
N PRO A 114 10.23 -9.32 1.04
CA PRO A 114 10.33 -7.87 0.94
C PRO A 114 9.47 -7.21 2.02
N VAL A 115 10.08 -6.28 2.75
CA VAL A 115 9.39 -5.39 3.69
C VAL A 115 9.48 -3.97 3.14
N PHE A 116 8.34 -3.34 2.86
CA PHE A 116 8.24 -1.92 2.52
C PHE A 116 7.99 -1.15 3.80
N PHE A 117 8.81 -0.16 4.09
CA PHE A 117 8.83 0.50 5.38
C PHE A 117 8.67 2.00 5.18
N THR A 118 7.74 2.61 5.91
CA THR A 118 7.68 4.06 6.10
C THR A 118 8.01 4.37 7.56
N PRO A 119 8.98 5.25 7.87
CA PRO A 119 9.34 5.56 9.25
C PRO A 119 8.19 6.20 10.03
N GLY A 120 8.17 5.96 11.34
CA GLY A 120 7.30 6.64 12.29
C GLY A 120 8.04 7.69 13.14
N ASP A 121 7.31 8.39 14.00
CA ASP A 121 7.86 9.42 14.88
C ASP A 121 8.81 8.81 15.94
N ASN A 122 8.49 7.62 16.46
CA ASN A 122 9.31 6.92 17.44
C ASN A 122 10.67 6.49 16.84
N ASP A 123 10.77 6.40 15.51
CA ASP A 123 12.01 6.00 14.84
C ASP A 123 13.04 7.13 14.79
N TRP A 124 12.61 8.40 14.78
CA TRP A 124 13.53 9.54 14.63
C TRP A 124 13.11 10.86 15.30
N THR A 125 11.88 11.37 15.14
CA THR A 125 11.47 12.67 15.73
C THR A 125 11.42 12.61 17.25
N ASP A 126 11.19 11.43 17.81
CA ASP A 126 11.12 11.24 19.26
C ASP A 126 12.46 10.92 19.90
N CYS A 127 13.55 11.00 19.16
CA CYS A 127 14.85 10.64 19.66
C CYS A 127 15.54 11.72 20.51
N ASP A 128 14.92 12.88 20.63
CA ASP A 128 15.47 14.03 21.32
C ASP A 128 14.69 14.39 22.61
N ARG A 129 13.68 13.59 22.98
CA ARG A 129 12.77 13.84 24.11
C ARG A 129 13.51 13.89 25.44
N GLU A 130 13.08 14.77 26.34
CA GLU A 130 13.71 14.94 27.66
C GLU A 130 13.68 13.66 28.52
N GLY A 131 12.71 12.78 28.30
CA GLY A 131 12.57 11.51 29.01
C GLY A 131 13.59 10.43 28.61
N LEU A 132 14.43 10.67 27.60
CA LEU A 132 15.43 9.72 27.14
C LEU A 132 16.77 9.88 27.87
N THR A 133 17.35 8.75 28.29
CA THR A 133 18.69 8.71 28.91
C THR A 133 19.76 9.29 28.00
N VAL A 134 19.65 9.02 26.69
CA VAL A 134 20.53 9.58 25.66
C VAL A 134 19.63 10.17 24.59
N ARG A 135 19.72 11.49 24.44
CA ARG A 135 18.99 12.27 23.45
C ARG A 135 19.86 12.43 22.21
N LYS A 136 19.27 12.39 21.02
CA LYS A 136 19.96 12.46 19.73
C LYS A 136 19.23 13.42 18.80
N SER A 137 19.97 14.05 17.89
CA SER A 137 19.40 14.85 16.80
C SER A 137 18.40 14.00 16.01
N GLU A 138 17.22 14.55 15.75
CA GLU A 138 16.19 13.92 14.92
C GLU A 138 16.71 13.74 13.50
N LEU A 139 17.38 14.78 12.96
CA LEU A 139 17.92 14.74 11.60
C LEU A 139 19.03 13.67 11.45
N GLU A 140 19.93 13.53 12.42
CA GLU A 140 20.92 12.46 12.42
C GLU A 140 20.27 11.07 12.50
N ARG A 141 19.13 10.95 13.19
CA ARG A 141 18.38 9.69 13.28
C ARG A 141 17.69 9.33 11.97
N LEU A 142 17.09 10.29 11.29
CA LEU A 142 16.52 10.07 9.96
C LEU A 142 17.59 9.65 8.96
N ASP A 143 18.78 10.28 8.99
CA ASP A 143 19.91 9.87 8.15
C ASP A 143 20.38 8.44 8.45
N ALA A 144 20.39 8.04 9.72
CA ALA A 144 20.71 6.67 10.11
C ALA A 144 19.69 5.66 9.58
N ILE A 145 18.39 5.97 9.64
CA ILE A 145 17.32 5.15 9.05
C ILE A 145 17.55 4.97 7.55
N ARG A 146 17.78 6.06 6.83
CA ARG A 146 18.06 6.06 5.38
C ARG A 146 19.28 5.20 5.04
N LYS A 147 20.35 5.32 5.82
CA LYS A 147 21.55 4.51 5.65
C LYS A 147 21.30 3.01 5.87
N VAL A 148 20.53 2.65 6.88
CA VAL A 148 20.27 1.23 7.21
C VAL A 148 19.28 0.61 6.23
N PHE A 149 18.13 1.23 5.99
CA PHE A 149 17.03 0.61 5.25
C PHE A 149 16.99 0.96 3.76
N PHE A 150 17.53 2.11 3.38
CA PHE A 150 17.34 2.70 2.05
C PHE A 150 18.66 3.08 1.36
N SER A 151 19.79 2.52 1.80
CA SER A 151 21.08 2.78 1.17
C SER A 151 21.23 2.16 -0.22
N GLN A 152 20.35 1.23 -0.57
CA GLN A 152 20.26 0.60 -1.89
C GLN A 152 18.79 0.30 -2.21
N PRO A 153 18.36 0.50 -3.46
CA PRO A 153 17.04 0.09 -3.90
C PRO A 153 16.82 -1.41 -3.71
N LYS A 154 15.58 -1.80 -3.43
CA LYS A 154 15.22 -3.22 -3.28
C LYS A 154 15.42 -3.97 -4.60
N THR A 155 15.97 -5.18 -4.52
CA THR A 155 16.04 -6.09 -5.67
C THR A 155 14.76 -6.92 -5.73
N LEU A 156 13.83 -6.52 -6.59
CA LEU A 156 12.55 -7.17 -6.79
C LEU A 156 12.42 -7.71 -8.23
N ASN A 157 11.41 -8.53 -8.49
CA ASN A 157 11.07 -8.91 -9.86
C ASN A 157 10.70 -7.63 -10.64
N PRO A 158 11.29 -7.35 -11.82
CA PRO A 158 10.96 -6.19 -12.63
C PRO A 158 9.46 -6.02 -12.97
N GLU A 159 8.69 -7.11 -12.98
CA GLU A 159 7.22 -7.06 -13.14
C GLU A 159 6.53 -6.24 -12.05
N TRP A 160 7.20 -6.06 -10.90
CA TRP A 160 6.66 -5.26 -9.80
C TRP A 160 6.71 -3.76 -10.08
N ARG A 161 7.39 -3.30 -11.17
CA ARG A 161 7.49 -1.88 -11.54
C ARG A 161 7.81 -0.99 -10.32
N TYR A 162 8.77 -1.44 -9.53
CA TYR A 162 9.21 -0.81 -8.30
C TYR A 162 10.01 0.46 -8.60
N GLU A 163 9.69 1.53 -7.90
CA GLU A 163 10.37 2.81 -7.94
C GLU A 163 10.53 3.36 -6.52
N GLU A 164 11.58 4.14 -6.32
CA GLU A 164 11.91 4.82 -5.07
C GLU A 164 12.10 6.31 -5.38
N GLN A 165 11.57 7.18 -4.52
CA GLN A 165 11.74 8.61 -4.70
C GLN A 165 13.15 9.04 -4.30
N ALA A 166 13.91 9.60 -5.26
CA ALA A 166 15.31 9.96 -5.02
C ALA A 166 15.52 11.00 -3.90
N THR A 167 14.54 11.87 -3.64
CA THR A 167 14.59 12.91 -2.61
C THR A 167 14.19 12.40 -1.22
N LEU A 168 13.32 11.38 -1.18
CA LEU A 168 12.77 10.75 0.03
C LEU A 168 12.79 9.24 -0.18
N PRO A 169 13.91 8.54 0.09
CA PRO A 169 14.05 7.14 -0.29
C PRO A 169 13.10 6.18 0.47
N GLU A 170 12.51 6.65 1.56
CA GLU A 170 11.39 6.00 2.27
C GLU A 170 10.04 6.03 1.52
N ASN A 171 9.92 6.86 0.49
CA ASN A 171 8.79 6.88 -0.43
C ASN A 171 9.06 5.91 -1.57
N GLU A 172 8.39 4.77 -1.49
CA GLU A 172 8.50 3.64 -2.42
C GLU A 172 7.14 3.44 -3.11
N THR A 173 7.16 2.98 -4.37
CA THR A 173 5.95 2.54 -5.07
C THR A 173 6.23 1.29 -5.85
N TRP A 174 5.26 0.38 -5.89
CA TRP A 174 5.33 -0.83 -6.68
C TRP A 174 3.95 -1.23 -7.16
N TRP A 175 3.89 -1.90 -8.29
CA TRP A 175 2.72 -2.55 -8.82
C TRP A 175 2.80 -4.04 -8.49
N TYR A 176 1.71 -4.64 -8.04
CA TYR A 176 1.65 -6.08 -7.86
C TYR A 176 0.26 -6.60 -8.21
N LYS A 177 0.18 -7.46 -9.24
CA LYS A 177 -1.05 -8.13 -9.68
C LYS A 177 -2.26 -7.19 -9.79
N GLY A 178 -2.04 -6.01 -10.37
CA GLY A 178 -3.10 -5.02 -10.60
C GLY A 178 -3.36 -4.07 -9.45
N VAL A 179 -2.57 -4.06 -8.38
CA VAL A 179 -2.66 -3.06 -7.32
C VAL A 179 -1.40 -2.21 -7.30
N ARG A 180 -1.56 -0.89 -7.27
CA ARG A 180 -0.45 0.06 -7.09
C ARG A 180 -0.34 0.39 -5.60
N PHE A 181 0.83 0.18 -5.03
CA PHE A 181 1.15 0.51 -3.65
C PHE A 181 2.06 1.72 -3.60
N VAL A 182 1.92 2.53 -2.56
CA VAL A 182 2.77 3.71 -2.33
C VAL A 182 2.96 3.92 -0.83
N THR A 183 4.20 4.13 -0.40
CA THR A 183 4.51 4.64 0.94
C THR A 183 4.67 6.15 0.90
N GLU A 184 4.18 6.82 1.94
CA GLU A 184 4.30 8.27 2.15
C GLU A 184 4.95 8.52 3.51
N HIS A 185 6.03 9.29 3.53
CA HIS A 185 6.74 9.68 4.73
C HIS A 185 6.04 10.83 5.43
N ILE A 186 5.04 10.47 6.22
CA ILE A 186 4.29 11.37 7.08
C ILE A 186 4.22 10.73 8.46
N VAL A 187 4.64 11.48 9.47
CA VAL A 187 4.80 11.03 10.85
C VAL A 187 3.95 11.84 11.81
N SER A 188 3.75 11.30 13.02
CA SER A 188 3.19 12.03 14.16
C SER A 188 4.03 13.25 14.59
N THR A 189 3.72 13.83 15.76
CA THR A 189 4.39 15.04 16.26
C THR A 189 4.27 16.22 15.27
N ASP A 190 3.05 16.45 14.76
CA ASP A 190 2.74 17.44 13.71
C ASP A 190 3.68 17.35 12.49
N ASN A 191 4.00 16.12 12.07
CA ASN A 191 4.94 15.81 11.00
C ASN A 191 6.37 16.23 11.35
N GLY A 192 6.79 16.07 12.61
CA GLY A 192 8.09 16.54 13.12
C GLY A 192 8.21 18.08 13.17
N ARG A 193 7.09 18.81 13.27
CA ARG A 193 7.09 20.29 13.38
C ARG A 193 7.06 20.77 14.83
N THR A 194 6.66 19.91 15.75
CA THR A 194 6.57 20.23 17.17
C THR A 194 7.62 19.46 17.95
N GLU A 195 7.90 19.98 19.15
CA GLU A 195 8.79 19.33 20.11
C GLU A 195 10.20 19.03 19.60
N ILE A 196 10.74 19.93 18.75
CA ILE A 196 12.13 19.92 18.28
C ILE A 196 13.03 20.52 19.37
N LEU A 197 13.79 19.68 20.07
CA LEU A 197 14.54 20.03 21.28
C LEU A 197 16.06 20.05 21.12
N LEU A 198 16.63 19.36 20.14
CA LEU A 198 18.09 19.34 19.88
C LEU A 198 18.51 19.96 18.55
N ASP A 199 17.70 19.82 17.51
CA ASP A 199 17.98 20.42 16.20
C ASP A 199 17.51 21.89 16.12
N ASP A 200 17.94 22.62 15.09
CA ASP A 200 17.43 23.98 14.83
C ASP A 200 16.00 23.90 14.28
N PRO A 201 14.97 24.39 15.01
CA PRO A 201 13.59 24.28 14.57
C PRO A 201 13.31 25.00 13.26
N ILE A 202 14.04 26.08 12.93
CA ILE A 202 13.87 26.78 11.65
C ILE A 202 14.31 25.87 10.50
N LYS A 203 15.45 25.20 10.66
CA LYS A 203 15.98 24.29 9.66
C LYS A 203 15.10 23.04 9.52
N VAL A 204 14.64 22.46 10.63
CA VAL A 204 13.75 21.30 10.61
C VAL A 204 12.45 21.64 9.88
N ASN A 205 11.77 22.73 10.24
CA ASN A 205 10.52 23.13 9.57
C ASN A 205 10.71 23.35 8.06
N GLN A 206 11.82 23.92 7.61
CA GLN A 206 12.14 24.02 6.18
C GLN A 206 12.25 22.66 5.49
N LEU A 207 12.92 21.69 6.14
CA LEU A 207 13.05 20.33 5.61
C LEU A 207 11.70 19.59 5.61
N VAL A 208 10.84 19.84 6.60
CA VAL A 208 9.48 19.28 6.62
C VAL A 208 8.64 19.87 5.49
N ASP A 209 8.72 21.17 5.23
CA ASP A 209 8.02 21.80 4.09
C ASP A 209 8.50 21.25 2.74
N GLU A 210 9.81 20.99 2.60
CA GLU A 210 10.39 20.29 1.45
C GLU A 210 9.85 18.86 1.35
N ARG A 211 9.79 18.11 2.46
CA ARG A 211 9.23 16.75 2.50
C ARG A 211 7.76 16.73 2.08
N ASP A 212 6.93 17.66 2.57
CA ASP A 212 5.51 17.74 2.22
C ASP A 212 5.31 17.99 0.72
N LYS A 213 6.15 18.83 0.12
CA LYS A 213 6.15 19.06 -1.32
C LYS A 213 6.53 17.80 -2.09
N GLU A 214 7.57 17.09 -1.66
CA GLU A 214 8.07 15.88 -2.31
C GLU A 214 7.08 14.71 -2.16
N ASN A 215 6.47 14.52 -0.99
CA ASN A 215 5.35 13.59 -0.76
C ASN A 215 4.19 13.90 -1.71
N ALA A 216 3.78 15.16 -1.84
CA ALA A 216 2.69 15.53 -2.73
C ALA A 216 3.00 15.21 -4.21
N ILE A 217 4.24 15.40 -4.65
CA ILE A 217 4.68 14.99 -6.00
C ILE A 217 4.61 13.47 -6.16
N TRP A 218 5.07 12.73 -5.15
CA TRP A 218 5.10 11.27 -5.15
C TRP A 218 3.70 10.65 -5.19
N LEU A 219 2.78 11.15 -4.36
CA LEU A 219 1.40 10.67 -4.35
C LEU A 219 0.72 10.88 -5.71
N ASN A 220 0.94 12.06 -6.33
CA ASN A 220 0.43 12.33 -7.68
C ASN A 220 1.01 11.36 -8.71
N HIS A 221 2.31 11.06 -8.62
CA HIS A 221 2.98 10.10 -9.51
C HIS A 221 2.35 8.70 -9.39
N ALA A 222 2.19 8.18 -8.16
CA ALA A 222 1.57 6.88 -7.94
C ALA A 222 0.13 6.82 -8.47
N PHE A 223 -0.67 7.87 -8.28
CA PHE A 223 -2.04 7.95 -8.79
C PHE A 223 -2.12 8.14 -10.30
N GLU A 224 -1.14 8.80 -10.93
CA GLU A 224 -1.04 8.87 -12.39
C GLU A 224 -0.78 7.49 -12.98
N MET A 225 0.19 6.74 -12.43
CA MET A 225 0.45 5.35 -12.82
C MET A 225 -0.78 4.46 -12.59
N ALA A 226 -1.57 4.75 -11.57
CA ALA A 226 -2.77 3.98 -11.27
C ALA A 226 -3.91 4.19 -12.29
N LYS A 227 -3.79 5.13 -13.24
CA LYS A 227 -4.75 5.27 -14.34
C LYS A 227 -4.61 4.17 -15.39
N ASP A 228 -3.45 3.51 -15.46
CA ASP A 228 -3.20 2.41 -16.39
C ASP A 228 -4.29 1.33 -16.30
N SER A 229 -4.67 0.76 -17.45
CA SER A 229 -5.78 -0.19 -17.56
C SER A 229 -5.55 -1.51 -16.81
N ASP A 230 -4.29 -1.85 -16.54
CA ASP A 230 -3.89 -3.04 -15.78
C ASP A 230 -3.83 -2.79 -14.27
N THR A 231 -4.03 -1.54 -13.82
CA THR A 231 -4.13 -1.20 -12.40
C THR A 231 -5.60 -1.06 -12.02
N SER A 232 -6.03 -1.79 -10.99
CA SER A 232 -7.40 -1.89 -10.52
C SER A 232 -7.62 -1.24 -9.16
N ALA A 233 -6.58 -0.96 -8.39
CA ALA A 233 -6.68 -0.30 -7.08
C ALA A 233 -5.37 0.38 -6.65
N VAL A 234 -5.47 1.26 -5.64
CA VAL A 234 -4.32 1.89 -4.97
C VAL A 234 -4.33 1.60 -3.48
N VAL A 235 -3.15 1.35 -2.91
CA VAL A 235 -2.92 1.27 -1.46
C VAL A 235 -1.90 2.33 -1.08
N VAL A 236 -2.28 3.26 -0.21
CA VAL A 236 -1.42 4.30 0.35
C VAL A 236 -1.06 3.89 1.78
N ALA A 237 0.22 3.82 2.10
CA ALA A 237 0.72 3.44 3.42
C ALA A 237 1.49 4.60 4.06
N THR A 238 1.16 4.95 5.30
CA THR A 238 1.83 6.00 6.07
C THR A 238 1.85 5.63 7.55
N GLN A 239 2.63 6.29 8.41
CA GLN A 239 2.61 5.98 9.85
C GLN A 239 1.47 6.70 10.55
N LEU A 240 1.41 8.02 10.41
CA LEU A 240 0.49 8.92 11.10
C LEU A 240 -1.01 8.50 11.11
N ASP A 241 -1.71 8.74 12.22
CA ASP A 241 -3.18 8.84 12.28
C ASP A 241 -3.68 10.30 12.23
N PRO A 242 -4.08 10.83 11.05
CA PRO A 242 -4.57 12.21 10.94
C PRO A 242 -6.02 12.38 11.45
N PHE A 243 -6.65 11.30 11.94
CA PHE A 243 -8.05 11.27 12.36
C PHE A 243 -8.22 11.18 13.89
N ALA A 244 -7.10 11.08 14.61
CA ALA A 244 -7.06 10.99 16.05
C ALA A 244 -7.82 12.15 16.72
N PRO A 245 -8.50 11.93 17.86
CA PRO A 245 -9.17 13.00 18.59
C PRO A 245 -8.21 14.13 18.98
N ASP A 246 -8.53 15.35 18.56
CA ASP A 246 -7.78 16.59 18.85
C ASP A 246 -8.42 17.39 20.01
N GLY A 247 -9.32 16.78 20.77
CA GLY A 247 -10.14 17.43 21.80
C GLY A 247 -11.34 18.21 21.26
N SER A 248 -11.53 18.29 19.94
CA SER A 248 -12.72 18.90 19.33
C SER A 248 -13.89 17.91 19.20
N THR A 249 -15.10 18.44 19.06
CA THR A 249 -16.32 17.66 18.76
C THR A 249 -16.56 17.50 17.25
N ASN A 250 -15.57 17.85 16.43
CA ASN A 250 -15.68 17.74 14.98
C ASN A 250 -15.77 16.27 14.56
N ASP A 251 -16.38 16.03 13.40
CA ASP A 251 -16.36 14.71 12.79
C ASP A 251 -14.92 14.29 12.42
N VAL A 252 -14.76 12.98 12.20
CA VAL A 252 -13.46 12.33 12.00
C VAL A 252 -12.68 12.96 10.84
N PHE A 253 -13.33 13.28 9.73
CA PHE A 253 -12.64 13.88 8.58
C PHE A 253 -12.27 15.34 8.82
N SER A 254 -13.12 16.10 9.51
CA SER A 254 -12.79 17.47 9.88
C SER A 254 -11.52 17.57 10.73
N ARG A 255 -11.18 16.57 11.55
CA ARG A 255 -9.90 16.54 12.30
C ARG A 255 -8.69 16.50 11.36
N CYS A 256 -8.74 15.65 10.34
CA CYS A 256 -7.75 15.57 9.26
C CYS A 256 -7.51 16.95 8.59
N LEU A 257 -8.58 17.72 8.40
CA LEU A 257 -8.51 19.04 7.75
C LEU A 257 -8.12 20.19 8.70
N ASN A 258 -8.26 20.01 10.00
CA ASN A 258 -7.99 21.06 10.98
C ASN A 258 -6.52 21.09 11.41
N ASN A 259 -5.79 19.99 11.30
CA ASN A 259 -4.36 19.98 11.54
C ASN A 259 -3.60 20.44 10.30
N HIS A 260 -2.95 21.60 10.40
CA HIS A 260 -2.16 22.20 9.31
C HIS A 260 -1.03 21.29 8.81
N ALA A 261 -0.46 20.44 9.68
CA ALA A 261 0.63 19.54 9.32
C ALA A 261 0.21 18.45 8.33
N TYR A 262 -1.08 18.10 8.31
CA TYR A 262 -1.59 16.92 7.57
C TYR A 262 -2.73 17.26 6.61
N LYS A 263 -3.33 18.44 6.76
CA LYS A 263 -4.41 18.93 5.90
C LYS A 263 -4.11 18.77 4.41
N GLY A 264 -2.90 19.13 3.98
CA GLY A 264 -2.50 19.05 2.56
C GLY A 264 -2.59 17.62 2.02
N PHE A 265 -2.11 16.64 2.78
CA PHE A 265 -2.23 15.22 2.45
C PHE A 265 -3.69 14.77 2.41
N CYS A 266 -4.49 15.12 3.42
CA CYS A 266 -5.91 14.77 3.48
C CYS A 266 -6.71 15.32 2.27
N GLU A 267 -6.48 16.58 1.91
CA GLU A 267 -7.13 17.23 0.76
C GLU A 267 -6.69 16.60 -0.57
N GLN A 268 -5.40 16.30 -0.71
CA GLN A 268 -4.85 15.67 -1.89
C GLN A 268 -5.39 14.25 -2.06
N LEU A 269 -5.35 13.42 -1.02
CA LEU A 269 -5.85 12.05 -1.06
C LEU A 269 -7.36 12.00 -1.37
N GLN A 270 -8.16 12.89 -0.78
CA GLN A 270 -9.58 13.02 -1.13
C GLN A 270 -9.75 13.34 -2.63
N THR A 271 -8.99 14.30 -3.14
CA THR A 271 -9.08 14.75 -4.53
C THR A 271 -8.67 13.65 -5.51
N LEU A 272 -7.56 12.96 -5.23
CA LEU A 272 -7.06 11.89 -6.06
C LEU A 272 -8.02 10.69 -6.07
N ALA A 273 -8.50 10.26 -4.89
CA ALA A 273 -9.44 9.17 -4.78
C ALA A 273 -10.80 9.46 -5.44
N ALA A 274 -11.29 10.71 -5.38
CA ALA A 274 -12.52 11.11 -6.05
C ALA A 274 -12.41 11.03 -7.59
N ASN A 275 -11.20 11.17 -8.14
CA ASN A 275 -10.97 11.22 -9.59
C ASN A 275 -10.47 9.90 -10.21
N LEU A 276 -9.96 8.95 -9.41
CA LEU A 276 -9.33 7.72 -9.93
C LEU A 276 -10.34 6.69 -10.46
N ASP A 277 -11.62 6.76 -10.06
CA ASP A 277 -12.68 5.77 -10.32
C ASP A 277 -12.31 4.31 -9.96
N LYS A 278 -11.25 4.11 -9.17
CA LYS A 278 -10.77 2.80 -8.69
C LYS A 278 -10.71 2.80 -7.16
N PRO A 279 -10.85 1.62 -6.52
CA PRO A 279 -10.65 1.46 -5.08
C PRO A 279 -9.32 2.02 -4.58
N VAL A 280 -9.37 2.74 -3.46
CA VAL A 280 -8.21 3.26 -2.74
C VAL A 280 -8.30 2.83 -1.28
N LEU A 281 -7.21 2.29 -0.73
CA LEU A 281 -7.08 1.99 0.69
C LEU A 281 -5.97 2.85 1.30
N LEU A 282 -6.29 3.64 2.30
CA LEU A 282 -5.31 4.26 3.20
C LEU A 282 -5.04 3.29 4.35
N VAL A 283 -3.77 2.91 4.56
CA VAL A 283 -3.33 2.07 5.67
C VAL A 283 -2.36 2.88 6.54
N HIS A 284 -2.63 2.96 7.84
CA HIS A 284 -1.76 3.67 8.79
C HIS A 284 -1.76 3.04 10.19
N GLY A 285 -0.93 3.58 11.09
CA GLY A 285 -0.76 3.18 12.49
C GLY A 285 -0.81 4.39 13.42
N ASP A 286 0.24 4.58 14.25
CA ASP A 286 0.50 5.70 15.19
C ASP A 286 -0.35 5.67 16.47
N THR A 287 -1.65 5.41 16.35
CA THR A 287 -2.53 5.36 17.51
C THR A 287 -2.99 3.95 17.86
N ASN A 288 -3.33 3.75 19.13
CA ASN A 288 -3.88 2.50 19.64
C ASN A 288 -5.22 2.05 19.01
N ALA A 289 -5.84 2.87 18.16
CA ALA A 289 -7.11 2.53 17.56
C ALA A 289 -6.92 1.46 16.47
N TYR A 290 -7.85 0.50 16.41
CA TYR A 290 -7.86 -0.52 15.36
C TYR A 290 -9.24 -0.55 14.69
N CYS A 291 -9.27 -0.35 13.38
CA CYS A 291 -10.53 -0.21 12.64
C CYS A 291 -10.36 -0.28 11.13
N TYR A 292 -11.47 -0.58 10.45
CA TYR A 292 -11.58 -0.53 9.01
C TYR A 292 -12.91 0.13 8.60
N ASP A 293 -12.84 1.32 8.01
CA ASP A 293 -13.98 2.20 7.76
C ASP A 293 -13.79 3.13 6.54
N GLN A 294 -14.66 4.13 6.40
CA GLN A 294 -14.57 5.18 5.37
C GLN A 294 -14.74 6.55 6.04
N PRO A 295 -13.66 7.14 6.57
CA PRO A 295 -13.75 8.40 7.32
C PRO A 295 -13.96 9.59 6.37
N PHE A 296 -13.51 9.49 5.11
CA PHE A 296 -13.71 10.51 4.11
C PHE A 296 -15.19 10.61 3.69
N PRO A 297 -15.68 11.78 3.24
CA PRO A 297 -17.04 11.96 2.77
C PRO A 297 -17.44 10.97 1.65
N VAL A 298 -18.16 9.91 2.02
CA VAL A 298 -18.53 8.79 1.11
C VAL A 298 -19.23 9.27 -0.16
N GLY A 299 -20.00 10.36 -0.11
CA GLY A 299 -20.64 10.95 -1.29
C GLY A 299 -19.66 11.52 -2.34
N LYS A 300 -18.42 11.85 -1.94
CA LYS A 300 -17.34 12.32 -2.82
C LYS A 300 -16.33 11.21 -3.13
N THR A 301 -16.03 10.36 -2.16
CA THR A 301 -15.01 9.31 -2.25
C THR A 301 -15.61 7.95 -1.86
N PRO A 302 -16.60 7.42 -2.62
CA PRO A 302 -17.28 6.19 -2.24
C PRO A 302 -16.38 4.96 -2.27
N LYS A 303 -15.24 5.07 -2.98
CA LYS A 303 -14.23 4.01 -3.18
C LYS A 303 -12.96 4.23 -2.36
N LEU A 304 -13.01 5.07 -1.31
CA LEU A 304 -11.87 5.30 -0.41
C LEU A 304 -12.16 4.68 0.94
N TRP A 305 -11.32 3.73 1.34
CA TRP A 305 -11.35 3.08 2.65
C TRP A 305 -10.13 3.45 3.48
N ARG A 306 -10.25 3.33 4.79
CA ARG A 306 -9.15 3.45 5.75
C ARG A 306 -9.03 2.18 6.57
N LEU A 307 -7.81 1.75 6.80
CA LEU A 307 -7.42 0.79 7.81
C LEU A 307 -6.44 1.47 8.79
N ASN A 308 -6.85 1.65 10.05
CA ASN A 308 -5.88 1.83 11.13
C ASN A 308 -5.48 0.43 11.61
N ALA A 309 -4.21 0.08 11.40
CA ALA A 309 -3.66 -1.25 11.59
C ALA A 309 -3.55 -1.61 13.10
N PRO A 310 -3.51 -2.90 13.45
CA PRO A 310 -3.31 -3.31 14.83
C PRO A 310 -1.87 -2.99 15.26
N GLY A 311 -1.71 -2.57 16.51
CA GLY A 311 -0.45 -2.12 17.09
C GLY A 311 -0.68 -1.36 18.39
N ASP A 312 0.31 -0.56 18.77
CA ASP A 312 0.28 0.45 19.85
C ASP A 312 -0.40 -0.09 21.12
N PHE A 313 0.16 -1.19 21.64
CA PHE A 313 -0.21 -1.88 22.88
C PHE A 313 -1.60 -2.53 22.93
N LYS A 314 -2.57 -2.12 22.11
CA LYS A 314 -3.98 -2.51 22.26
C LYS A 314 -4.30 -3.83 21.57
N VAL A 315 -3.91 -3.96 20.30
CA VAL A 315 -4.17 -5.15 19.49
C VAL A 315 -2.84 -5.70 19.00
N ILE A 316 -2.34 -6.75 19.66
CA ILE A 316 -1.10 -7.41 19.26
C ILE A 316 -1.42 -8.45 18.17
N ASP A 317 -1.44 -7.99 16.92
CA ASP A 317 -1.67 -8.78 15.70
C ASP A 317 -0.99 -8.07 14.51
N ALA A 318 -1.14 -8.60 13.31
CA ALA A 318 -0.89 -7.88 12.07
C ALA A 318 -2.13 -7.88 11.20
N SER A 319 -2.29 -6.91 10.30
CA SER A 319 -3.37 -6.94 9.32
C SER A 319 -3.03 -7.87 8.17
N LEU A 320 -3.98 -8.74 7.81
CA LEU A 320 -4.03 -9.45 6.55
C LEU A 320 -5.08 -8.78 5.66
N ILE A 321 -4.64 -8.24 4.53
CA ILE A 321 -5.48 -7.50 3.59
C ILE A 321 -5.56 -8.29 2.29
N SER A 322 -6.75 -8.44 1.73
CA SER A 322 -6.96 -8.94 0.37
C SER A 322 -7.72 -7.90 -0.47
N PHE A 323 -7.27 -7.70 -1.70
CA PHE A 323 -8.02 -6.99 -2.73
C PHE A 323 -8.70 -8.00 -3.66
N ASP A 324 -10.02 -7.89 -3.79
CA ASP A 324 -10.84 -8.69 -4.68
C ASP A 324 -11.46 -7.78 -5.78
N PRO A 325 -10.92 -7.80 -7.01
CA PRO A 325 -11.43 -6.99 -8.10
C PRO A 325 -12.85 -7.37 -8.53
N SER A 326 -13.36 -8.54 -8.13
CA SER A 326 -14.73 -8.97 -8.41
C SER A 326 -15.76 -8.42 -7.42
N ASN A 327 -15.32 -7.90 -6.27
CA ASN A 327 -16.20 -7.34 -5.24
C ASN A 327 -16.19 -5.80 -5.27
N SER A 328 -16.98 -5.21 -6.18
CA SER A 328 -17.05 -3.75 -6.31
C SER A 328 -17.63 -3.02 -5.09
N SER A 329 -18.35 -3.72 -4.21
CA SER A 329 -18.99 -3.12 -3.03
C SER A 329 -18.08 -3.01 -1.81
N LYS A 330 -17.17 -3.98 -1.64
CA LYS A 330 -16.16 -4.03 -0.57
C LYS A 330 -14.91 -4.70 -1.16
N PRO A 331 -14.14 -3.98 -1.99
CA PRO A 331 -13.03 -4.55 -2.75
C PRO A 331 -11.84 -4.92 -1.87
N PHE A 332 -11.71 -4.33 -0.68
CA PHE A 332 -10.72 -4.73 0.31
C PHE A 332 -11.38 -5.50 1.45
N GLU A 333 -10.88 -6.70 1.72
CA GLU A 333 -11.19 -7.49 2.91
C GLU A 333 -10.01 -7.42 3.88
N VAL A 334 -10.29 -7.23 5.17
CA VAL A 334 -9.26 -7.10 6.20
C VAL A 334 -9.59 -8.04 7.35
N THR A 335 -8.60 -8.78 7.82
CA THR A 335 -8.67 -9.58 9.04
C THR A 335 -7.37 -9.46 9.83
N GLY A 336 -7.39 -9.74 11.14
CA GLY A 336 -6.16 -9.98 11.89
C GLY A 336 -5.50 -11.29 11.43
N LEU A 337 -4.18 -11.27 11.27
CA LEU A 337 -3.39 -12.41 10.77
C LEU A 337 -3.46 -13.61 11.72
N LEU A 338 -3.36 -13.36 13.02
CA LEU A 338 -3.45 -14.38 14.06
C LEU A 338 -4.90 -14.66 14.44
N SER A 339 -5.68 -13.60 14.63
CA SER A 339 -7.05 -13.72 15.15
C SER A 339 -8.07 -14.19 14.12
N GLY A 340 -7.84 -13.92 12.83
CA GLY A 340 -8.79 -14.18 11.74
C GLY A 340 -10.08 -13.34 11.82
N LYS A 341 -10.10 -12.30 12.66
CA LYS A 341 -11.27 -11.46 12.91
C LYS A 341 -11.24 -10.21 12.06
N GLU A 342 -12.39 -9.76 11.57
CA GLU A 342 -12.50 -8.45 10.92
C GLU A 342 -12.25 -7.32 11.93
N PRO A 343 -11.60 -6.21 11.52
CA PRO A 343 -11.51 -5.00 12.33
C PRO A 343 -12.90 -4.41 12.64
N PRO A 344 -13.06 -3.71 13.78
CA PRO A 344 -14.23 -2.89 14.02
C PRO A 344 -14.43 -1.81 12.94
N GLN A 345 -15.69 -1.43 12.67
CA GLN A 345 -16.01 -0.34 11.74
C GLN A 345 -15.87 1.07 12.36
N ILE A 346 -15.50 1.14 13.64
CA ILE A 346 -15.32 2.39 14.37
C ILE A 346 -13.99 2.31 15.09
N CYS A 347 -13.14 3.32 14.89
CA CYS A 347 -11.87 3.43 15.59
C CYS A 347 -12.09 3.77 17.05
N ASP A 348 -11.63 2.88 17.92
CA ASP A 348 -11.71 3.05 19.36
C ASP A 348 -10.36 3.53 19.92
N TYR A 349 -10.28 4.82 20.19
CA TYR A 349 -9.12 5.51 20.77
C TYR A 349 -9.02 5.39 22.29
N SER A 350 -9.93 4.66 22.95
CA SER A 350 -9.80 4.42 24.40
C SER A 350 -8.57 3.58 24.71
N ARG A 351 -7.92 3.90 25.83
CA ARG A 351 -6.74 3.19 26.35
C ARG A 351 -7.12 1.99 27.20
#